data_AF-A0A7V0JED8-F1
#
_entry.id   AF-A0A7V0JED8-F1
#
_cell.length_a   1.000
_cell.length_b   1.000
_cell.length_c   1.000
_cell.angle_alpha   90.00
_cell.angle_beta   90.00
_cell.angle_gamma   90.00
#
_symmetry.space_group_name_H-M   'P 1'
#
loop_
_entity.id
_entity.type
_entity.pdbx_description
1 polymer ?
#
loop_
_entity_poly.entity_id
_entity_poly.type
_entity_poly.pdbx_seq_one_letter_code
_entity_poly.pdbx_strand_id
1 'polypeptide(L)' 'MVSLKNKVECIEKEEIIKALMKCEWVKIRAAKYLGITERMIGYKIKKYSINKEGENRL' A
#
# COMPACT_ATOMS: atom_id res chain seq x y z
N MET A 1 -9.25 22.65 4.26
CA MET A 1 -9.14 22.09 5.63
C MET A 1 -8.89 20.58 5.50
N VAL A 2 -7.81 20.04 6.09
CA VAL A 2 -7.49 18.60 5.98
C VAL A 2 -8.41 17.83 6.93
N SER A 3 -9.26 16.95 6.39
CA SER A 3 -10.17 16.13 7.19
C SER A 3 -9.43 14.98 7.89
N LEU A 4 -10.00 14.43 8.96
CA LEU A 4 -9.48 13.21 9.60
C LEU A 4 -9.39 12.05 8.59
N LYS A 5 -10.39 11.95 7.71
CA LYS A 5 -10.42 10.95 6.62
C LYS A 5 -9.16 11.03 5.76
N ASN A 6 -8.77 12.24 5.34
CA ASN A 6 -7.57 12.42 4.51
C ASN A 6 -6.30 12.02 5.26
N LYS A 7 -6.19 12.34 6.56
CA LYS A 7 -5.03 11.95 7.37
C LYS A 7 -4.89 10.43 7.49
N VAL A 8 -6.00 9.73 7.75
CA VAL A 8 -6.03 8.28 7.83
C VAL A 8 -5.62 7.66 6.48
N GLU A 9 -6.11 8.21 5.35
CA GLU A 9 -5.73 7.72 4.02
C GLU A 9 -4.25 7.93 3.71
N CYS A 10 -3.64 9.05 4.12
CA CYS A 10 -2.21 9.27 3.96
C CYS A 10 -1.38 8.27 4.77
N ILE A 11 -1.70 8.09 6.06
CA ILE A 11 -0.99 7.15 6.93
C ILE A 11 -1.14 5.71 6.41
N GLU A 12 -2.36 5.32 6.01
CA GLU A 12 -2.60 3.99 5.46
C GLU A 12 -1.81 3.76 4.17
N LYS A 13 -1.77 4.73 3.26
CA LYS A 13 -0.98 4.65 2.03
C LYS A 13 0.51 4.51 2.32
N GLU A 14 1.05 5.32 3.22
CA GLU A 14 2.47 5.27 3.60
C GLU A 14 2.87 3.92 4.21
N GLU A 15 2.07 3.37 5.11
CA GLU A 15 2.36 2.07 5.73
C GLU A 15 2.30 0.92 4.71
N ILE A 16 1.37 0.98 3.74
CA ILE A 16 1.32 -0.01 2.66
C ILE A 16 2.58 0.07 1.79
N ILE A 17 3.04 1.27 1.42
CA ILE A 17 4.26 1.46 0.62
C ILE A 17 5.48 0.92 1.39
N LYS A 18 5.62 1.26 2.69
CA LYS A 18 6.71 0.76 3.54
C LYS A 18 6.71 -0.76 3.63
N ALA A 19 5.55 -1.38 3.81
CA ALA A 19 5.42 -2.83 3.86
C ALA A 19 5.79 -3.47 2.52
N LEU A 20 5.32 -2.91 1.40
CA LEU A 20 5.70 -3.37 0.06
C LEU A 20 7.21 -3.27 -0.15
N MET A 21 7.84 -2.16 0.19
CA MET A 21 9.31 -1.99 0.07
C MET A 21 10.07 -3.02 0.92
N LYS A 22 9.69 -3.21 2.19
CA LYS A 22 10.31 -4.21 3.09
C LYS A 22 10.13 -5.64 2.62
N CYS A 23 9.07 -5.91 1.87
CA CYS A 23 8.73 -7.23 1.37
C CYS A 23 9.03 -7.41 -0.13
N GLU A 24 9.93 -6.60 -0.70
CA GLU A 24 10.37 -6.69 -2.10
C GLU A 24 9.19 -6.63 -3.11
N TRP A 25 8.14 -5.87 -2.77
CA TRP A 25 6.91 -5.72 -3.52
C TRP A 25 6.07 -7.00 -3.67
N VAL A 26 6.35 -8.03 -2.87
CA VAL A 26 5.55 -9.26 -2.82
C VAL A 26 4.29 -9.02 -1.97
N LYS A 27 3.13 -8.88 -2.64
CA LYS A 27 1.83 -8.53 -2.01
C LYS A 27 1.46 -9.43 -0.82
N ILE A 28 1.59 -10.75 -0.97
CA ILE A 28 1.28 -11.72 0.09
C ILE A 28 2.15 -11.48 1.33
N ARG A 29 3.45 -11.19 1.14
CA ARG A 29 4.38 -10.92 2.25
C ARG A 29 4.05 -9.59 2.93
N ALA A 30 3.76 -8.55 2.15
CA ALA A 30 3.35 -7.24 2.68
C ALA A 30 2.01 -7.31 3.45
N ALA A 31 1.02 -8.07 2.94
CA ALA A 31 -0.23 -8.33 3.65
C ALA A 31 0.01 -9.02 4.99
N LYS A 32 0.83 -10.08 5.01
CA LYS A 32 1.21 -10.78 6.25
C LYS A 32 1.94 -9.84 7.21
N TYR A 33 2.85 -9.01 6.72
CA TYR A 33 3.57 -8.02 7.52
C TYR A 33 2.63 -7.00 8.17
N LEU A 34 1.59 -6.56 7.45
CA LEU A 34 0.57 -5.63 7.95
C LEU A 34 -0.54 -6.29 8.77
N GLY A 35 -0.54 -7.62 8.91
CA GLY A 35 -1.59 -8.35 9.62
C GLY A 35 -2.96 -8.32 8.92
N ILE A 36 -3.00 -8.18 7.59
CA ILE A 36 -4.22 -8.15 6.78
C ILE A 36 -4.24 -9.24 5.72
N THR A 37 -5.39 -9.44 5.09
CA THR A 37 -5.52 -10.39 3.98
C THR A 37 -4.89 -9.84 2.70
N GLU A 38 -4.44 -10.74 1.82
CA GLU A 38 -3.96 -10.37 0.47
C GLU A 38 -5.01 -9.59 -0.33
N ARG A 39 -6.29 -9.95 -0.16
CA ARG A 39 -7.40 -9.25 -0.80
C ARG A 39 -7.49 -7.79 -0.34
N MET A 40 -7.38 -7.53 0.97
CA MET A 40 -7.44 -6.17 1.52
C MET A 40 -6.29 -5.31 1.00
N ILE A 41 -5.04 -5.80 1.05
CA ILE A 41 -3.91 -5.02 0.54
C ILE A 41 -4.07 -4.77 -0.97
N GLY A 42 -4.58 -5.75 -1.73
CA GLY A 42 -4.87 -5.59 -3.16
C GLY A 42 -5.87 -4.47 -3.44
N TYR A 43 -6.96 -4.39 -2.69
CA TYR A 43 -7.93 -3.29 -2.83
C TYR A 43 -7.31 -1.93 -2.48
N LYS A 44 -6.47 -1.86 -1.44
CA LYS A 44 -5.84 -0.61 -1.02
C LYS A 44 -4.77 -0.15 -2.00
N ILE A 45 -3.97 -1.05 -2.55
CA ILE A 45 -3.02 -0.77 -3.64
C ILE A 45 -3.74 -0.13 -4.82
N LYS A 46 -4.87 -0.72 -5.25
CA LYS A 46 -5.69 -0.16 -6.33
C LYS A 46 -6.31 1.19 -5.96
N LYS A 47 -6.84 1.32 -4.74
CA LYS A 47 -7.45 2.57 -4.24
C LYS A 47 -6.45 3.73 -4.25
N TYR A 48 -5.21 3.46 -3.87
CA TYR A 48 -4.17 4.49 -3.69
C TYR A 48 -3.20 4.62 -4.86
N SER A 49 -3.45 3.88 -5.95
CA SER A 49 -2.60 3.81 -7.14
C SER A 49 -1.12 3.60 -6.80
N ILE A 50 -0.86 2.65 -5.89
CA ILE A 50 0.51 2.33 -5.45
C ILE A 50 1.16 1.45 -6.51
N ASN A 51 2.29 1.89 -7.06
CA ASN A 51 3.06 1.17 -8.07
C ASN A 51 4.53 1.17 -7.69
N LYS A 52 5.27 0.16 -8.15
CA LYS A 52 6.73 0.11 -7.96
C LYS A 52 7.36 1.20 -8.81
N GLU A 53 8.16 2.08 -8.20
CA GLU A 53 8.96 3.05 -8.95
C GLU A 53 9.85 2.28 -9.94
N GLY A 54 9.59 2.46 -11.24
CA GLY A 54 10.23 1.72 -12.33
C GLY A 54 9.32 0.86 -13.19
N GLU A 55 8.07 0.59 -12.79
CA GLU A 55 7.09 -0.14 -13.62
C GLU A 55 6.51 0.70 -14.76
N ASN A 56 6.64 2.03 -14.71
CA ASN A 56 6.15 2.95 -15.75
C ASN A 56 7.18 3.16 -16.90
N ARG A 57 7.88 2.09 -17.28
CA ARG A 57 8.78 2.05 -18.46
C ARG A 57 8.29 1.00 -19.46
N LEU A 58 7.05 1.11 -19.92
CA LEU A 58 6.56 0.50 -21.16
C LEU A 58 5.52 1.42 -21.78
#